data_AF-A0A8H7NRS7-F1
#
_entry.id   AF-A0A8H7NRS7-F1
#
_cell.length_a   1.000
_cell.length_b   1.000
_cell.length_c   1.000
_cell.angle_alpha   90.00
_cell.angle_beta   90.00
_cell.angle_gamma   90.00
#
_symmetry.space_group_name_H-M   'P 1'
#
loop_
_entity.id
_entity.type
_entity.pdbx_description
1 polymer ?
#
loop_
_entity_poly.entity_id
_entity_poly.type
_entity_poly.pdbx_seq_one_letter_code
_entity_poly.pdbx_strand_id
1 'polypeptide(L)'
;MYPAWRVAVASVSTFWIHVVVLIDDPPTPSRALADALEWSTNRLLDVCICHCVDAYDDTSDPHERARVWAALALLTPHMHRWRSFSNHVLHAALLPRPYADLAGRALLLISLLLDSIDGFTPDPEPNAPSHTDRMLYTPALCFLWLNENTLHDMYVCPGHVQSLTWVVRLMVSQYRQDRVPFARANGNGYV
;
A
#
# COMPACT_ATOMS: atom_id res chain seq x y z
N MET A 1 33.40 11.33 5.33
CA MET A 1 33.00 12.10 6.52
C MET A 1 31.66 12.75 6.21
N TYR A 2 30.61 12.52 6.99
CA TYR A 2 29.31 13.14 6.74
C TYR A 2 29.36 14.63 7.13
N PRO A 3 28.60 15.51 6.44
CA PRO A 3 28.45 16.89 6.86
C PRO A 3 27.93 16.98 8.30
N ALA A 4 28.41 17.97 9.07
CA ALA A 4 28.02 18.13 10.49
C ALA A 4 26.50 18.25 10.68
N TRP A 5 25.80 18.91 9.73
CA TRP A 5 24.35 19.02 9.76
C TRP A 5 23.67 17.64 9.66
N ARG A 6 24.21 16.71 8.86
CA ARG A 6 23.62 15.38 8.70
C ARG A 6 23.75 14.56 9.98
N VAL A 7 24.88 14.69 10.69
CA VAL A 7 25.07 14.07 12.02
C VAL A 7 24.08 14.64 13.03
N ALA A 8 23.86 15.96 13.02
CA ALA A 8 22.90 16.62 13.90
C ALA A 8 21.44 16.22 13.62
N VAL A 9 21.06 16.04 12.35
CA VAL A 9 19.70 15.60 11.99
C VAL A 9 19.52 14.10 12.27
N ALA A 10 20.55 13.27 12.03
CA ALA A 10 20.52 11.82 12.30
C ALA A 10 20.31 11.49 13.80
N SER A 11 20.73 12.37 14.71
CA SER A 11 20.55 12.15 16.16
C SER A 11 19.13 12.42 16.66
N VAL A 12 18.28 13.06 15.86
CA VAL A 12 16.91 13.44 16.24
C VAL A 12 15.91 12.53 15.54
N SER A 13 15.52 11.43 16.21
CA SER A 13 14.63 10.40 15.65
C SER A 13 13.31 10.91 15.08
N THR A 14 12.80 12.03 15.63
CA THR A 14 11.50 12.60 15.24
C THR A 14 11.51 13.13 13.81
N PHE A 15 12.68 13.51 13.27
CA PHE A 15 12.79 13.95 11.88
C PHE A 15 12.68 12.81 10.86
N TRP A 16 12.76 11.55 11.31
CA TRP A 16 12.82 10.37 10.45
C TRP A 16 11.54 9.51 10.52
N ILE A 17 10.46 10.03 11.11
CA ILE A 17 9.18 9.30 11.23
C ILE A 17 8.36 9.30 9.93
N HIS A 18 8.59 10.29 9.06
CA HIS A 18 7.96 10.38 7.74
C HIS A 18 8.92 9.85 6.69
N VAL A 19 8.68 8.62 6.24
CA VAL A 19 9.52 7.92 5.27
C VAL A 19 8.87 8.04 3.90
N VAL A 20 9.42 8.93 3.06
CA VAL A 20 8.98 9.11 1.67
C VAL A 20 9.96 8.39 0.76
N VAL A 21 9.45 7.48 -0.06
CA VAL A 21 10.20 6.72 -1.05
C VAL A 21 9.73 7.14 -2.44
N LEU A 22 10.56 7.94 -3.09
CA LEU A 22 10.39 8.29 -4.49
C LEU A 22 10.80 7.12 -5.37
N ILE A 23 9.90 6.69 -6.25
CA ILE A 23 10.12 5.60 -7.21
C ILE A 23 10.40 6.11 -8.62
N ASP A 24 10.71 7.39 -8.80
CA ASP A 24 11.08 7.99 -10.10
C ASP A 24 12.53 7.71 -10.47
N ASP A 25 13.04 8.38 -11.51
CA ASP A 25 14.45 8.42 -11.88
C ASP A 25 15.05 9.83 -11.60
N PRO A 26 16.04 9.96 -10.70
CA PRO A 26 16.63 8.90 -9.87
C PRO A 26 15.73 8.51 -8.68
N PRO A 27 15.68 7.22 -8.32
CA PRO A 27 14.87 6.79 -7.18
C PRO A 27 15.54 7.12 -5.86
N THR A 28 14.75 7.06 -4.78
CA THR A 28 15.29 7.13 -3.43
C THR A 28 16.31 6.00 -3.22
N PRO A 29 17.58 6.32 -2.92
CA PRO A 29 18.59 5.29 -2.76
C PRO A 29 18.25 4.36 -1.61
N SER A 30 18.37 3.04 -1.80
CA SER A 30 18.10 2.03 -0.76
C SER A 30 18.86 2.29 0.55
N ARG A 31 20.08 2.84 0.45
CA ARG A 31 20.87 3.23 1.62
C ARG A 31 20.25 4.41 2.37
N ALA A 32 19.70 5.40 1.68
CA ALA A 32 19.03 6.52 2.33
C ALA A 32 17.76 6.06 3.07
N LEU A 33 17.03 5.11 2.47
CA LEU A 33 15.88 4.47 3.13
C LEU A 33 16.30 3.68 4.37
N ALA A 34 17.37 2.88 4.28
CA ALA A 34 17.91 2.14 5.42
C ALA A 34 18.38 3.08 6.54
N ASP A 35 19.12 4.14 6.20
CA ASP A 35 19.56 5.16 7.16
C ASP A 35 18.34 5.81 7.88
N ALA A 36 17.28 6.15 7.15
CA ALA A 36 16.06 6.72 7.75
C ALA A 36 15.35 5.74 8.70
N LEU A 37 15.28 4.45 8.35
CA LEU A 37 14.71 3.41 9.18
C LEU A 37 15.53 3.16 10.45
N GLU A 38 16.86 3.30 10.36
CA GLU A 38 17.77 3.22 11.51
C GLU A 38 17.62 4.45 12.42
N TRP A 39 17.68 5.66 11.87
CA TRP A 39 17.62 6.92 12.63
C TRP A 39 16.26 7.18 13.26
N SER A 40 15.19 6.62 12.70
CA SER A 40 13.86 6.66 13.31
C SER A 40 13.72 5.76 14.55
N THR A 41 14.71 4.92 14.85
CA THR A 41 14.77 4.08 16.07
C THR A 41 13.54 3.18 16.24
N ASN A 42 12.81 3.27 17.36
CA ASN A 42 11.56 2.54 17.61
C ASN A 42 10.31 3.42 17.48
N ARG A 43 10.41 4.56 16.76
CA ARG A 43 9.27 5.44 16.53
C ARG A 43 8.27 4.81 15.57
N LEU A 44 7.01 5.24 15.70
CA LEU A 44 5.97 4.99 14.70
C LEU A 44 6.31 5.69 13.39
N LEU A 45 5.99 5.02 12.29
CA LEU A 45 6.33 5.45 10.94
C LEU A 45 5.09 5.78 10.13
N ASP A 46 5.16 6.88 9.39
CA ASP A 46 4.27 7.16 8.27
C ASP A 46 5.07 6.96 7.00
N VAL A 47 4.68 5.96 6.21
CA VAL A 47 5.40 5.51 5.03
C VAL A 47 4.61 5.89 3.79
N CYS A 48 5.27 6.52 2.82
CA CYS A 48 4.70 6.84 1.52
C CYS A 48 5.64 6.38 0.41
N ILE A 49 5.15 5.56 -0.51
CA ILE A 49 5.81 5.23 -1.78
C ILE A 49 5.05 5.99 -2.86
N CYS A 50 5.72 6.85 -3.61
CA CYS A 50 5.06 7.66 -4.64
C CYS A 50 6.01 8.15 -5.73
N HIS A 51 5.42 8.63 -6.82
CA HIS A 51 6.10 9.44 -7.81
C HIS A 51 6.28 10.89 -7.34
N CYS A 52 7.30 11.54 -7.88
CA CYS A 52 7.51 12.98 -7.79
C CYS A 52 6.45 13.68 -8.64
N VAL A 53 5.83 14.71 -8.09
CA VAL A 53 4.67 15.41 -8.69
C VAL A 53 4.97 15.96 -10.09
N ASP A 54 6.24 16.25 -10.39
CA ASP A 54 6.67 16.86 -11.64
C ASP A 54 7.16 15.84 -12.70
N ALA A 55 7.18 14.53 -12.40
CA ALA A 55 7.82 13.50 -13.23
C ALA A 55 6.85 12.68 -14.12
N TYR A 56 5.60 13.15 -14.29
CA TYR A 56 4.55 12.47 -15.08
C TYR A 56 4.74 12.58 -16.59
N ASP A 57 5.92 12.23 -17.11
CA ASP A 57 6.18 12.28 -18.56
C ASP A 57 6.32 10.89 -19.22
N ASP A 58 6.13 9.79 -18.48
CA ASP A 58 6.20 8.46 -19.10
C ASP A 58 5.03 7.56 -18.69
N THR A 59 4.35 7.02 -19.70
CA THR A 59 3.15 6.17 -19.55
C THR A 59 3.50 4.70 -19.38
N SER A 60 4.78 4.37 -19.30
CA SER A 60 5.23 3.01 -18.96
C SER A 60 6.67 3.06 -18.47
N ASP A 61 6.88 3.25 -17.16
CA ASP A 61 8.19 3.04 -16.57
C ASP A 61 8.41 1.53 -16.30
N PRO A 62 9.22 0.82 -17.11
CA PRO A 62 9.37 -0.63 -16.97
C PRO A 62 10.08 -1.06 -15.69
N HIS A 63 10.73 -0.11 -15.00
CA HIS A 63 11.50 -0.33 -13.79
C HIS A 63 10.73 0.02 -12.51
N GLU A 64 9.56 0.67 -12.63
CA GLU A 64 8.69 1.03 -11.50
C GLU A 64 8.45 -0.16 -10.59
N ARG A 65 8.06 -1.30 -11.18
CA ARG A 65 7.87 -2.56 -10.49
C ARG A 65 9.06 -2.91 -9.60
N ALA A 66 10.26 -2.96 -10.19
CA ALA A 66 11.46 -3.35 -9.48
C ALA A 66 11.76 -2.41 -8.30
N ARG A 67 11.51 -1.11 -8.46
CA ARG A 67 11.76 -0.08 -7.43
C ARG A 67 10.75 -0.14 -6.29
N VAL A 68 9.47 -0.36 -6.59
CA VAL A 68 8.42 -0.60 -5.58
C VAL A 68 8.75 -1.84 -4.75
N TRP A 69 9.10 -2.97 -5.39
CA TRP A 69 9.46 -4.20 -4.66
C TRP A 69 10.72 -4.06 -3.82
N ALA A 70 11.73 -3.34 -4.32
CA ALA A 70 12.94 -3.07 -3.55
C ALA A 70 12.65 -2.23 -2.30
N ALA A 71 11.76 -1.23 -2.42
CA ALA A 71 11.31 -0.43 -1.28
C ALA A 71 10.54 -1.28 -0.26
N LEU A 72 9.57 -2.07 -0.72
CA LEU A 72 8.78 -2.97 0.13
C LEU A 72 9.65 -3.98 0.87
N ALA A 73 10.67 -4.54 0.23
CA ALA A 73 11.60 -5.48 0.87
C ALA A 73 12.35 -4.85 2.06
N LEU A 74 12.63 -3.54 2.01
CA LEU A 74 13.27 -2.81 3.11
C LEU A 74 12.27 -2.35 4.17
N LEU A 75 11.04 -2.04 3.78
CA LEU A 75 10.01 -1.50 4.66
C LEU A 75 9.28 -2.59 5.48
N THR A 76 8.98 -3.73 4.85
CA THR A 76 8.17 -4.81 5.45
C THR A 76 8.69 -5.36 6.78
N PRO A 77 10.02 -5.49 7.03
CA PRO A 77 10.53 -5.88 8.35
C PRO A 77 10.12 -4.92 9.48
N HIS A 78 9.79 -3.67 9.16
CA HIS A 78 9.41 -2.62 10.10
C HIS A 78 7.90 -2.40 10.19
N MET A 79 7.06 -3.27 9.62
CA MET A 79 5.59 -3.15 9.62
C MET A 79 4.95 -2.99 11.00
N HIS A 80 5.56 -3.58 12.03
CA HIS A 80 5.10 -3.43 13.41
C HIS A 80 5.13 -1.98 13.92
N ARG A 81 5.87 -1.10 13.24
CA ARG A 81 6.00 0.34 13.56
C ARG A 81 5.11 1.22 12.69
N TRP A 82 4.45 0.69 11.67
CA TRP A 82 3.67 1.51 10.75
C TRP A 82 2.43 2.06 11.45
N ARG A 83 2.28 3.38 11.39
CA ARG A 83 1.05 4.11 11.74
C ARG A 83 0.22 4.39 10.50
N SER A 84 0.87 4.76 9.40
CA SER A 84 0.24 4.91 8.10
C SER A 84 1.14 4.35 6.99
N PHE A 85 0.51 3.78 5.97
CA PHE A 85 1.18 3.31 4.76
C PHE A 85 0.38 3.73 3.54
N SER A 86 1.04 4.43 2.62
CA SER A 86 0.49 4.79 1.31
C SER A 86 1.40 4.30 0.18
N ASN A 87 0.81 3.74 -0.86
CA ASN A 87 1.49 3.44 -2.10
C ASN A 87 0.70 4.00 -3.29
N HIS A 88 1.36 4.89 -4.02
CA HIS A 88 0.85 5.56 -5.22
C HIS A 88 1.73 5.19 -6.41
N VAL A 89 1.17 4.39 -7.32
CA VAL A 89 1.86 3.86 -8.51
C VAL A 89 1.14 4.27 -9.79
N LEU A 90 1.81 4.17 -10.93
CA LEU A 90 1.15 4.38 -12.22
C LEU A 90 0.12 3.28 -12.48
N HIS A 91 0.52 2.03 -12.23
CA HIS A 91 -0.22 0.84 -12.64
C HIS A 91 -0.80 0.04 -11.48
N ALA A 92 -2.10 -0.29 -11.55
CA ALA A 92 -2.78 -1.07 -10.51
C ALA A 92 -2.10 -2.42 -10.19
N ALA A 93 -1.53 -3.07 -11.22
CA ALA A 93 -0.80 -4.33 -11.08
C ALA A 93 0.49 -4.23 -10.23
N LEU A 94 0.95 -3.02 -9.91
CA LEU A 94 2.13 -2.77 -9.09
C LEU A 94 1.80 -2.50 -7.62
N LEU A 95 0.51 -2.43 -7.28
CA LEU A 95 0.09 -2.30 -5.90
C LEU A 95 0.39 -3.61 -5.14
N PRO A 96 0.95 -3.51 -3.92
CA PRO A 96 1.18 -4.69 -3.10
C PRO A 96 -0.16 -5.28 -2.67
N ARG A 97 -0.31 -6.59 -2.85
CA ARG A 97 -1.50 -7.31 -2.39
C ARG A 97 -1.40 -7.49 -0.88
N PRO A 98 -2.38 -7.03 -0.09
CA PRO A 98 -2.30 -7.11 1.36
C PRO A 98 -2.06 -8.51 1.93
N TYR A 99 -2.55 -9.56 1.27
CA TYR A 99 -2.44 -10.96 1.71
C TYR A 99 -1.20 -11.72 1.19
N ALA A 100 -0.45 -11.14 0.26
CA ALA A 100 0.74 -11.80 -0.29
C ALA A 100 2.01 -10.99 0.02
N ASP A 101 1.92 -9.69 -0.21
CA ASP A 101 3.06 -8.80 -0.31
C ASP A 101 3.23 -7.96 0.98
N LEU A 102 2.13 -7.76 1.72
CA LEU A 102 2.11 -7.11 3.05
C LEU A 102 1.76 -8.10 4.18
N ALA A 103 1.97 -9.40 3.98
CA ALA A 103 1.66 -10.40 4.99
C ALA A 103 2.46 -10.15 6.29
N GLY A 104 1.77 -10.08 7.44
CA GLY A 104 2.41 -9.81 8.72
C GLY A 104 1.52 -9.09 9.74
N ARG A 105 2.13 -8.64 10.84
CA ARG A 105 1.44 -7.93 11.93
C ARG A 105 1.77 -6.44 11.88
N ALA A 106 0.80 -5.64 11.47
CA ALA A 106 0.87 -4.18 11.52
C ALA A 106 -0.16 -3.66 12.53
N LEU A 107 0.11 -3.98 13.80
CA LEU A 107 -0.82 -3.78 14.92
C LEU A 107 -1.21 -2.31 15.14
N LEU A 108 -0.35 -1.38 14.69
CA LEU A 108 -0.46 0.05 14.93
C LEU A 108 -0.87 0.81 13.66
N LEU A 109 -1.16 0.09 12.57
CA LEU A 109 -1.54 0.70 11.30
C LEU A 109 -2.97 1.24 11.39
N ILE A 110 -3.10 2.56 11.30
CA ILE A 110 -4.36 3.30 11.38
C ILE A 110 -4.89 3.60 9.98
N SER A 111 -3.99 3.82 9.02
CA SER A 111 -4.33 4.19 7.64
C SER A 111 -3.58 3.36 6.62
N LEU A 112 -4.31 2.74 5.70
CA LEU A 112 -3.78 2.04 4.53
C LEU A 112 -4.36 2.67 3.26
N LEU A 113 -3.48 3.14 2.37
CA LEU A 113 -3.85 3.70 1.07
C LEU A 113 -3.09 2.97 -0.03
N LEU A 114 -3.80 2.35 -0.96
CA LEU A 114 -3.27 1.73 -2.16
C LEU A 114 -4.00 2.32 -3.37
N ASP A 115 -3.30 3.10 -4.19
CA ASP A 115 -3.91 3.85 -5.29
C ASP A 115 -3.04 3.81 -6.55
N SER A 116 -3.71 3.78 -7.71
CA SER A 116 -3.05 3.77 -9.01
C SER A 116 -3.73 4.70 -10.00
N ILE A 117 -3.05 5.09 -11.06
CA ILE A 117 -3.49 6.19 -11.94
C ILE A 117 -4.22 5.69 -13.16
N ASP A 118 -3.66 4.67 -13.83
CA ASP A 118 -4.27 4.03 -15.00
C ASP A 118 -5.61 3.36 -14.67
N GLY A 119 -5.79 3.05 -13.39
CA GLY A 119 -6.86 2.23 -12.91
C GLY A 119 -6.88 0.86 -13.54
N PHE A 120 -8.06 0.25 -13.55
CA PHE A 120 -8.30 -1.14 -13.92
C PHE A 120 -7.38 -1.69 -15.04
N THR A 121 -6.39 -2.49 -14.64
CA THR A 121 -5.78 -3.52 -15.49
C THR A 121 -6.03 -4.86 -14.81
N PRO A 122 -6.80 -5.79 -15.42
CA PRO A 122 -6.95 -7.13 -14.87
C PRO A 122 -5.59 -7.80 -14.96
N ASP A 123 -4.99 -8.10 -13.81
CA ASP A 123 -3.82 -8.95 -13.77
C ASP A 123 -4.27 -10.33 -14.29
N PRO A 124 -3.60 -10.94 -15.27
CA PRO A 124 -3.86 -12.34 -15.61
C PRO A 124 -3.64 -13.16 -14.34
N GLU A 125 -4.74 -13.72 -13.80
CA GLU A 125 -4.78 -14.50 -12.56
C GLU A 125 -3.46 -15.23 -12.28
N PRO A 126 -2.73 -14.86 -11.20
CA PRO A 126 -1.67 -15.72 -10.74
C PRO A 126 -2.34 -16.96 -10.15
N ASN A 127 -2.00 -18.14 -10.68
CA ASN A 127 -2.30 -19.47 -10.13
C ASN A 127 -1.69 -19.68 -8.71
N ALA A 128 -1.66 -18.65 -7.86
CA ALA A 128 -1.06 -18.67 -6.56
C ALA A 128 -2.02 -19.38 -5.58
N PRO A 129 -1.56 -20.41 -4.85
CA PRO A 129 -2.39 -21.09 -3.88
C PRO A 129 -2.88 -20.11 -2.81
N SER A 130 -4.16 -20.22 -2.48
CA SER A 130 -4.88 -19.51 -1.42
C SER A 130 -4.33 -19.89 -0.04
N HIS A 131 -3.12 -19.43 0.27
CA HIS A 131 -2.54 -19.56 1.60
C HIS A 131 -3.09 -18.44 2.49
N THR A 132 -4.26 -18.68 3.07
CA THR A 132 -4.87 -17.87 4.14
C THR A 132 -3.98 -17.70 5.37
N ASP A 133 -2.87 -18.43 5.46
CA ASP A 133 -1.93 -18.42 6.59
C ASP A 133 -1.01 -17.18 6.63
N ARG A 134 -0.96 -16.40 5.54
CA ARG A 134 -0.14 -15.17 5.42
C ARG A 134 -0.99 -13.91 5.38
N MET A 135 -1.77 -13.69 6.43
CA MET A 135 -2.70 -12.55 6.47
C MET A 135 -2.05 -11.27 7.01
N LEU A 136 -2.34 -10.11 6.39
CA LEU A 136 -2.09 -8.81 7.01
C LEU A 136 -3.05 -8.61 8.18
N TYR A 137 -2.50 -8.52 9.39
CA TYR A 137 -3.25 -8.34 10.63
C TYR A 137 -3.11 -6.91 11.15
N THR A 138 -4.21 -6.14 11.06
CA THR A 138 -4.26 -4.70 11.33
C THR A 138 -5.48 -4.33 12.19
N PRO A 139 -5.51 -4.69 13.49
CA PRO A 139 -6.66 -4.44 14.37
C PRO A 139 -6.95 -2.96 14.63
N ALA A 140 -5.96 -2.07 14.42
CA ALA A 140 -6.12 -0.62 14.61
C ALA A 140 -6.56 0.12 13.33
N LEU A 141 -6.78 -0.59 12.22
CA LEU A 141 -7.06 0.03 10.93
C LEU A 141 -8.41 0.76 10.96
N CYS A 142 -8.37 2.07 10.76
CA CYS A 142 -9.57 2.92 10.75
C CYS A 142 -9.86 3.47 9.35
N PHE A 143 -8.81 3.76 8.58
CA PHE A 143 -8.92 4.34 7.25
C PHE A 143 -8.37 3.37 6.22
N LEU A 144 -9.22 2.97 5.28
CA LEU A 144 -8.85 2.11 4.17
C LEU A 144 -9.21 2.80 2.88
N TRP A 145 -8.21 3.05 2.05
CA TRP A 145 -8.37 3.54 0.69
C TRP A 145 -7.79 2.52 -0.26
N LEU A 146 -8.61 2.00 -1.16
CA LEU A 146 -8.22 1.01 -2.16
C LEU A 146 -8.76 1.46 -3.52
N ASN A 147 -8.13 0.98 -4.59
CA ASN A 147 -8.79 0.95 -5.89
C ASN A 147 -9.82 -0.20 -5.95
N GLU A 148 -10.72 -0.16 -6.94
CA GLU A 148 -11.77 -1.16 -7.13
C GLU A 148 -11.23 -2.60 -7.19
N ASN A 149 -10.09 -2.81 -7.87
CA ASN A 149 -9.49 -4.14 -8.05
C ASN A 149 -9.00 -4.72 -6.72
N THR A 150 -8.24 -3.93 -5.96
CA THR A 150 -7.72 -4.39 -4.66
C THR A 150 -8.87 -4.67 -3.70
N LEU A 151 -9.95 -3.88 -3.77
CA LEU A 151 -11.15 -4.16 -3.00
C LEU A 151 -11.85 -5.45 -3.44
N HIS A 152 -12.02 -5.66 -4.75
CA HIS A 152 -12.65 -6.86 -5.30
C HIS A 152 -11.87 -8.12 -4.92
N ASP A 153 -10.55 -8.10 -5.08
CA ASP A 153 -9.67 -9.22 -4.73
C ASP A 153 -9.69 -9.53 -3.23
N MET A 154 -9.74 -8.49 -2.38
CA MET A 154 -9.72 -8.68 -0.92
C MET A 154 -11.07 -9.12 -0.35
N TYR A 155 -12.18 -8.60 -0.86
CA TYR A 155 -13.47 -8.69 -0.17
C TYR A 155 -14.59 -9.36 -0.97
N VAL A 156 -14.45 -9.47 -2.29
CA VAL A 156 -15.49 -10.04 -3.16
C VAL A 156 -15.13 -11.47 -3.59
N CYS A 157 -13.84 -11.78 -3.78
CA CYS A 157 -13.40 -13.13 -4.11
C CYS A 157 -13.65 -14.12 -2.95
N PRO A 158 -14.45 -15.18 -3.16
CA PRO A 158 -14.81 -16.14 -2.11
C PRO A 158 -13.55 -16.89 -1.63
N GLY A 159 -13.23 -16.76 -0.34
CA GLY A 159 -12.06 -17.39 0.30
C GLY A 159 -11.14 -16.41 1.02
N HIS A 160 -11.22 -15.11 0.72
CA HIS A 160 -10.38 -14.06 1.32
C HIS A 160 -11.14 -13.11 2.26
N VAL A 161 -12.39 -13.44 2.61
CA VAL A 161 -13.32 -12.56 3.34
C VAL A 161 -12.72 -12.12 4.67
N GLN A 162 -12.05 -10.96 4.66
CA GLN A 162 -11.64 -10.26 5.85
C GLN A 162 -12.84 -9.45 6.38
N SER A 163 -13.07 -9.57 7.68
CA SER A 163 -14.06 -8.75 8.35
C SER A 163 -13.53 -7.32 8.48
N LEU A 164 -14.08 -6.38 7.70
CA LEU A 164 -13.85 -4.93 7.81
C LEU A 164 -14.51 -4.33 9.07
N THR A 165 -14.72 -5.12 10.12
CA THR A 165 -15.54 -4.74 11.29
C THR A 165 -15.03 -3.53 12.07
N TRP A 166 -13.79 -3.09 11.83
CA TRP A 166 -13.18 -1.96 12.52
C TRP A 166 -12.88 -0.76 11.61
N VAL A 167 -13.09 -0.89 10.30
CA VAL A 167 -12.82 0.21 9.36
C VAL A 167 -13.94 1.24 9.48
N VAL A 168 -13.57 2.43 9.95
CA VAL A 168 -14.49 3.57 10.13
C VAL A 168 -14.79 4.25 8.80
N ARG A 169 -13.79 4.31 7.91
CA ARG A 169 -13.92 4.94 6.60
C ARG A 169 -13.26 4.09 5.53
N LEU A 170 -14.09 3.65 4.59
CA LEU A 170 -13.68 3.00 3.35
C LEU A 170 -13.83 3.98 2.20
N MET A 171 -12.75 4.24 1.47
CA MET A 171 -12.77 4.99 0.22
C MET A 171 -12.33 4.07 -0.92
N VAL A 172 -13.05 4.15 -2.03
CA VAL A 172 -12.77 3.35 -3.22
C VAL A 172 -12.52 4.31 -4.37
N SER A 173 -11.30 4.33 -4.89
CA SER A 173 -10.99 5.08 -6.10
C SER A 173 -11.45 4.29 -7.34
N GLN A 174 -11.84 5.03 -8.38
CA GLN A 174 -12.16 4.51 -9.71
C GLN A 174 -13.30 3.47 -9.75
N TYR A 175 -14.21 3.51 -8.78
CA TYR A 175 -15.37 2.64 -8.69
C TYR A 175 -16.27 2.77 -9.93
N ARG A 176 -16.43 1.66 -10.68
CA ARG A 176 -17.36 1.59 -11.82
C ARG A 176 -18.71 1.00 -11.42
N GLN A 177 -19.75 1.81 -11.60
CA GLN A 177 -21.13 1.48 -11.23
C GLN A 177 -21.78 0.36 -12.06
N ASP A 178 -21.19 0.00 -13.20
CA ASP A 178 -21.72 -0.99 -14.15
C ASP A 178 -21.37 -2.45 -13.76
N ARG A 179 -20.54 -2.66 -12.73
CA ARG A 179 -20.09 -3.98 -12.25
C ARG A 179 -20.50 -4.29 -10.81
N VAL A 180 -21.77 -4.06 -10.47
CA VAL A 180 -22.30 -4.39 -9.14
C VAL A 180 -22.44 -5.93 -8.99
N PRO A 181 -21.87 -6.58 -7.95
CA PRO A 181 -22.31 -7.93 -7.54
C PRO A 181 -23.64 -7.88 -6.76
N PHE A 182 -23.98 -6.72 -6.21
CA PHE A 182 -25.25 -6.43 -5.55
C PHE A 182 -26.32 -6.05 -6.57
N ALA A 183 -26.68 -6.98 -7.45
CA ALA A 183 -27.95 -6.88 -8.16
C ALA A 183 -29.08 -6.80 -7.12
N ARG A 184 -29.85 -5.70 -7.14
CA ARG A 184 -31.14 -5.62 -6.46
C ARG A 184 -31.97 -6.82 -6.92
N ALA A 185 -32.37 -7.67 -5.98
CA ALA A 185 -33.49 -8.58 -6.18
C ALA A 185 -34.74 -7.73 -6.49
N ASN A 186 -35.06 -7.59 -7.77
CA ASN A 186 -36.30 -6.98 -8.21
C ASN A 186 -37.12 -8.04 -8.94
N GLY A 187 -38.28 -8.37 -8.36
CA GLY A 187 -39.49 -8.67 -9.12
C GLY A 187 -39.91 -10.13 -9.18
N ASN A 188 -40.67 -10.57 -8.18
CA ASN A 188 -41.90 -11.35 -8.38
C ASN A 188 -42.92 -10.71 -7.42
N GLY A 189 -43.94 -9.96 -7.87
CA GLY A 189 -44.93 -10.39 -8.84
C GLY A 189 -46.08 -11.05 -8.06
N TYR A 190 -46.83 -10.28 -7.26
CA TYR A 190 -48.10 -10.71 -6.70
C TYR A 190 -49.19 -10.51 -7.76
N VAL A 191 -49.78 -11.62 -8.20
CA VAL A 191 -51.20 -11.71 -8.61
C VAL A 191 -51.79 -12.84 -7.79
#